data_AF-A0A097RN52-F1
#
_entry.id   AF-A0A097RN52-F1
#
_cell.length_a   1.000
_cell.length_b   1.000
_cell.length_c   1.000
_cell.angle_alpha   90.00
_cell.angle_beta   90.00
_cell.angle_gamma   90.00
#
_symmetry.space_group_name_H-M   'P 1'
#
loop_
_entity.id
_entity.type
_entity.pdbx_description
1 polymer ?
#
loop_
_entity_poly.entity_id
_entity_poly.type
_entity_poly.pdbx_seq_one_letter_code
_entity_poly.pdbx_strand_id
1 'polypeptide(L)' 'PGSSVAVGVQKMKDAALAIANDTNNITLGDCSQLMAEVATYFDRAAAAVA' A
#
# COMPACT_ATOMS: atom_id res chain seq x y z
N PRO A 1 21.54 2.30 1.69
CA PRO A 1 20.98 2.76 3.01
C PRO A 1 19.80 3.73 2.90
N GLY A 2 18.98 3.62 1.86
CA GLY A 2 17.77 4.44 1.66
C GLY A 2 16.90 3.74 0.62
N SER A 3 17.48 3.51 -0.56
CA SER A 3 17.04 2.54 -1.56
C SER A 3 16.58 1.17 -1.01
N SER A 4 17.33 0.55 -0.08
CA SER A 4 16.92 -0.75 0.53
C SER A 4 15.64 -0.64 1.36
N VAL A 5 15.42 0.51 2.01
CA VAL A 5 14.21 0.80 2.79
C VAL A 5 13.05 1.11 1.83
N ALA A 6 13.28 1.91 0.78
CA ALA A 6 12.29 2.18 -0.26
C ALA A 6 11.78 0.90 -0.96
N VAL A 7 12.67 -0.05 -1.26
CA VAL A 7 12.30 -1.37 -1.80
C VAL A 7 11.48 -2.18 -0.79
N GLY A 8 11.82 -2.10 0.50
CA GLY A 8 11.01 -2.71 1.57
C GLY A 8 9.61 -2.11 1.64
N VAL A 9 9.50 -0.77 1.57
CA VAL A 9 8.22 -0.04 1.56
C VAL A 9 7.37 -0.41 0.35
N GLN A 10 7.96 -0.58 -0.83
CA GLN A 10 7.22 -1.06 -2.01
C GLN A 10 6.66 -2.47 -1.80
N LYS A 11 7.44 -3.41 -1.25
CA LYS A 11 6.93 -4.76 -0.94
C LYS A 11 5.82 -4.75 0.12
N MET A 12 5.92 -3.87 1.11
CA MET A 12 4.85 -3.69 2.10
C MET A 12 3.58 -3.14 1.47
N LYS A 13 3.68 -2.24 0.48
CA LYS A 13 2.52 -1.72 -0.27
C LYS A 13 1.76 -2.87 -0.96
N ASP A 14 2.47 -3.76 -1.65
CA ASP A 14 1.83 -4.85 -2.39
C ASP A 14 1.12 -5.83 -1.46
N ALA A 15 1.74 -6.16 -0.32
CA ALA A 15 1.12 -7.00 0.71
C ALA A 15 -0.08 -6.31 1.37
N ALA A 16 0.02 -5.01 1.68
CA ALA A 16 -1.06 -4.23 2.29
C ALA A 16 -2.27 -4.11 1.35
N LEU A 17 -2.05 -3.86 0.05
CA LEU A 17 -3.13 -3.81 -0.94
C LEU A 17 -3.78 -5.19 -1.12
N ALA A 18 -3.01 -6.29 -1.08
CA ALA A 18 -3.56 -7.63 -1.17
C ALA A 18 -4.47 -7.97 0.03
N ILE A 19 -4.08 -7.55 1.24
CA ILE A 19 -4.87 -7.77 2.46
C ILE A 19 -6.08 -6.83 2.50
N ALA A 20 -5.90 -5.56 2.15
CA ALA A 20 -6.97 -4.57 2.22
C ALA A 20 -8.05 -4.80 1.15
N ASN A 21 -7.67 -5.35 -0.01
CA ASN A 21 -8.59 -5.74 -1.07
C ASN A 21 -9.20 -7.13 -0.86
N ASP A 22 -8.87 -7.80 0.25
CA ASP A 22 -9.53 -9.04 0.63
C ASP A 22 -10.94 -8.73 1.16
N THR A 23 -11.95 -9.08 0.36
CA THR A 23 -13.37 -8.89 0.71
C THR A 23 -13.94 -10.06 1.52
N ASN A 24 -13.12 -11.03 1.95
CA ASN A 24 -13.58 -12.10 2.83
C ASN A 24 -14.11 -11.51 4.14
N ASN A 25 -15.39 -11.73 4.43
CA ASN A 25 -16.14 -11.21 5.59
C ASN A 25 -16.41 -9.69 5.62
N ILE A 26 -16.22 -8.95 4.51
CA ILE A 26 -16.56 -7.53 4.43
C ILE A 26 -17.67 -7.33 3.41
N THR A 27 -18.58 -6.37 3.65
CA THR A 27 -19.57 -5.97 2.66
C THR A 27 -18.86 -5.46 1.40
N LEU A 28 -19.08 -6.14 0.27
CA LEU A 28 -18.53 -5.77 -1.03
C LEU A 28 -18.99 -4.35 -1.41
N GLY A 29 -18.03 -3.48 -1.67
CA GLY A 29 -18.25 -2.08 -2.05
C GLY A 29 -17.06 -1.53 -2.86
N ASP A 30 -17.19 -0.28 -3.33
CA ASP A 30 -16.15 0.37 -4.13
C ASP A 30 -15.05 0.96 -3.23
N CYS A 31 -14.06 0.14 -2.90
CA CYS A 31 -12.92 0.54 -2.08
C CYS A 31 -11.78 1.20 -2.91
N SER A 32 -12.02 1.53 -4.19
CA SER A 32 -10.97 2.02 -5.10
C SER A 32 -10.30 3.31 -4.61
N GLN A 33 -11.07 4.24 -4.04
CA GLN A 33 -10.51 5.47 -3.49
C GLN A 33 -9.65 5.22 -2.24
N LEU A 34 -10.08 4.29 -1.37
CA LEU A 34 -9.33 3.94 -0.17
C LEU A 34 -7.99 3.26 -0.53
N MET A 35 -8.00 2.35 -1.52
CA MET A 35 -6.79 1.71 -2.02
C MET A 35 -5.83 2.72 -2.67
N ALA A 36 -6.37 3.68 -3.43
CA ALA A 36 -5.57 4.74 -4.03
C ALA A 36 -4.91 5.64 -2.97
N GLU A 37 -5.64 5.96 -1.89
CA GLU A 37 -5.10 6.75 -0.79
C GLU A 37 -3.98 6.00 -0.06
N VAL A 38 -4.20 4.73 0.29
CA VAL A 38 -3.19 3.86 0.91
C VAL A 38 -1.94 3.76 0.05
N ALA A 39 -2.09 3.50 -1.25
CA ALA A 39 -0.97 3.43 -2.18
C ALA A 39 -0.17 4.74 -2.22
N THR A 40 -0.84 5.88 -2.16
CA THR A 40 -0.21 7.21 -2.17
C THR A 40 0.61 7.45 -0.89
N TYR A 41 0.14 7.00 0.28
CA TYR A 41 0.93 7.09 1.51
C TYR A 41 2.21 6.25 1.45
N PHE A 42 2.12 5.02 0.92
CA PHE A 42 3.30 4.16 0.76
C PHE A 42 4.30 4.74 -0.25
N ASP A 43 3.82 5.33 -1.34
CA ASP A 43 4.67 5.97 -2.35
C ASP A 43 5.41 7.19 -1.77
N ARG A 44 4.69 8.05 -1.03
CA ARG A 44 5.28 9.18 -0.29
C ARG A 44 6.30 8.71 0.74
N ALA A 45 6.01 7.62 1.46
CA ALA A 45 6.94 7.05 2.43
C ALA A 45 8.20 6.54 1.74
N ALA A 46 8.08 5.81 0.62
CA ALA A 46 9.22 5.29 -0.14
C ALA A 46 10.08 6.43 -0.71
N ALA A 47 9.46 7.48 -1.24
CA ALA A 47 10.16 8.65 -1.77
C ALA A 47 10.92 9.44 -0.69
N ALA A 48 10.43 9.47 0.54
CA ALA A 48 11.08 10.17 1.65
C ALA A 48 12.36 9.47 2.16
N VAL A 49 12.50 8.17 1.93
CA VAL A 49 13.67 7.38 2.38
C VAL A 49 14.59 6.91 1.26
N ALA A 50 14.21 7.06 -0.02
CA ALA A 50 14.96 6.58 -1.18
C ALA A 50 16.34 7.22 -1.32
#